data_AF-A0A6A7L3Y7-F1
#
_entry.id   AF-A0A6A7L3Y7-F1
#
_cell.length_a   1.000
_cell.length_b   1.000
_cell.length_c   1.000
_cell.angle_alpha   90.00
_cell.angle_beta   90.00
_cell.angle_gamma   90.00
#
_symmetry.space_group_name_H-M   'P 1'
#
loop_
_entity.id
_entity.type
_entity.pdbx_description
1 polymer ?
#
loop_
_entity_poly.entity_id
_entity_poly.type
_entity_poly.pdbx_seq_one_letter_code
_entity_poly.pdbx_strand_id
1 'polypeptide(L)'
;MTRLCRRWARHSIRGIRAWASCPWRRVDRRARMAWLCVLCIYVGASACGGDGRGAEAEFEARPGAQRFALAGRVVSVEASERKATVEHDEVEGLMEAMTMQFLVKEQWALQAMAPGDRITATLVVDGARSWLQNVVVTRTGGAGDAESGEPVSPPGAPAPGTRLPELLLVDQDQRSVGESDFTDRVSVVTFIYTRCPLPDYCPLMMRRLNQTARELQARPDEAPHTQFLPVSVDPEYDTPAVLRQYAGEVVAERSEQPPKTGRATVTWRFLTGEPENVRAFAGFFGLVYEQQGDEIMHALRTAVIDPQGRVAVVLRGNEWTATDLLRHIDAANGSSRSAAR
;
A
#
# COMPACT_ATOMS: atom_id res chain seq x y z
N MET A 1 -39.77 -24.66 -59.39
CA MET A 1 -38.58 -24.98 -60.21
C MET A 1 -37.40 -25.14 -59.26
N THR A 2 -37.20 -26.36 -58.72
CA THR A 2 -36.10 -27.34 -59.01
C THR A 2 -34.79 -26.97 -58.28
N ARG A 3 -34.40 -27.59 -57.14
CA ARG A 3 -33.76 -28.93 -56.92
C ARG A 3 -32.54 -29.13 -57.86
N LEU A 4 -31.34 -29.62 -57.51
CA LEU A 4 -30.85 -30.74 -56.69
C LEU A 4 -29.31 -30.53 -56.53
N CYS A 5 -28.67 -30.81 -55.38
CA CYS A 5 -28.15 -32.12 -54.94
C CYS A 5 -27.05 -32.73 -55.84
N ARG A 6 -25.82 -32.95 -55.31
CA ARG A 6 -25.25 -34.28 -54.99
C ARG A 6 -23.74 -34.24 -54.72
N ARG A 7 -23.37 -34.73 -53.53
CA ARG A 7 -22.09 -35.37 -53.16
C ARG A 7 -21.74 -36.51 -54.12
N TRP A 8 -20.46 -36.73 -54.43
CA TRP A 8 -19.77 -38.03 -54.57
C TRP A 8 -18.26 -37.73 -54.48
N ALA A 9 -17.54 -38.07 -53.40
CA ALA A 9 -17.05 -39.41 -53.05
C ALA A 9 -16.26 -40.09 -54.18
N ARG A 10 -14.93 -40.17 -54.03
CA ARG A 10 -14.06 -41.36 -54.22
C ARG A 10 -12.61 -40.90 -54.15
N HIS A 11 -11.88 -41.23 -53.08
CA HIS A 11 -11.15 -42.49 -52.86
C HIS A 11 -9.99 -42.73 -53.83
N SER A 12 -8.83 -42.98 -53.22
CA SER A 12 -7.73 -43.79 -53.77
C SER A 12 -6.87 -43.01 -54.79
N ILE A 13 -5.54 -43.02 -54.81
CA ILE A 13 -4.59 -44.12 -54.60
C ILE A 13 -3.22 -43.51 -54.19
N ARG A 14 -2.51 -44.28 -53.34
CA ARG A 14 -1.05 -44.37 -53.11
C ARG A 14 -0.19 -43.71 -54.22
N GLY A 15 0.81 -42.88 -53.92
CA GLY A 15 2.06 -43.30 -53.28
C GLY A 15 2.94 -44.09 -54.26
N ILE A 16 4.05 -43.49 -54.72
CA ILE A 16 5.33 -44.05 -55.26
C ILE A 16 6.09 -42.83 -55.81
N ARG A 17 7.05 -42.24 -55.08
CA ARG A 17 8.50 -42.50 -55.11
C ARG A 17 9.07 -42.83 -56.49
N ALA A 18 9.91 -41.92 -57.00
CA ALA A 18 11.29 -42.17 -57.43
C ALA A 18 11.66 -41.55 -58.79
N TRP A 19 12.71 -40.73 -58.74
CA TRP A 19 13.80 -40.60 -59.72
C TRP A 19 13.48 -39.87 -61.04
N ALA A 20 14.39 -39.18 -61.71
CA ALA A 20 15.68 -38.54 -61.44
C ALA A 20 16.14 -38.00 -62.81
N SER A 21 16.54 -36.73 -62.92
CA SER A 21 17.49 -36.13 -63.91
C SER A 21 17.28 -34.58 -63.88
N CYS A 22 18.15 -33.72 -63.32
CA CYS A 22 19.58 -33.43 -63.58
C CYS A 22 19.80 -32.87 -65.00
N PRO A 23 20.79 -31.99 -65.31
CA PRO A 23 21.73 -31.17 -64.50
C PRO A 23 21.59 -29.64 -64.82
N TRP A 24 22.35 -28.69 -64.27
CA TRP A 24 23.63 -28.15 -64.81
C TRP A 24 24.38 -27.32 -63.75
N ARG A 25 25.67 -27.69 -63.55
CA ARG A 25 26.88 -26.90 -63.12
C ARG A 25 26.83 -26.18 -61.76
N ARG A 26 27.52 -26.65 -60.69
CA ARG A 26 28.98 -26.71 -60.37
C ARG A 26 29.67 -25.34 -60.55
N VAL A 27 30.20 -24.70 -59.49
CA VAL A 27 31.57 -24.82 -58.91
C VAL A 27 31.55 -24.19 -57.49
N ASP A 28 31.83 -24.91 -56.39
CA ASP A 28 33.14 -25.11 -55.69
C ASP A 28 33.64 -23.82 -54.97
N ARG A 29 34.21 -23.78 -53.75
CA ARG A 29 34.58 -24.75 -52.70
C ARG A 29 35.18 -23.97 -51.51
N ARG A 30 34.95 -24.44 -50.27
CA ARG A 30 35.84 -24.46 -49.07
C ARG A 30 35.23 -23.87 -47.78
N ALA A 31 34.92 -24.81 -46.89
CA ALA A 31 34.73 -24.63 -45.46
C ALA A 31 36.05 -24.36 -44.73
N ARG A 32 35.99 -23.66 -43.59
CA ARG A 32 36.45 -24.13 -42.27
C ARG A 32 36.37 -23.02 -41.21
N MET A 33 35.74 -23.38 -40.08
CA MET A 33 36.11 -23.08 -38.70
C MET A 33 36.13 -21.63 -38.15
N ALA A 34 35.35 -21.49 -37.08
CA ALA A 34 35.74 -21.01 -35.75
C ALA A 34 35.55 -19.53 -35.36
N TRP A 35 34.77 -19.39 -34.28
CA TRP A 35 34.96 -18.53 -33.09
C TRP A 35 34.91 -17.01 -33.20
N LEU A 36 33.98 -16.46 -32.40
CA LEU A 36 33.95 -15.15 -31.71
C LEU A 36 34.26 -13.87 -32.51
N CYS A 37 33.31 -12.93 -32.50
CA CYS A 37 33.50 -11.62 -31.86
C CYS A 37 32.24 -10.75 -31.90
N VAL A 38 32.10 -10.02 -30.81
CA VAL A 38 31.11 -9.00 -30.45
C VAL A 38 31.19 -7.78 -31.40
N LEU A 39 30.07 -7.06 -31.57
CA LEU A 39 29.92 -5.58 -31.43
C LEU A 39 29.01 -4.91 -32.50
N CYS A 40 28.33 -3.84 -32.06
CA CYS A 40 27.67 -2.74 -32.78
C CYS A 40 26.21 -3.00 -33.23
N ILE A 41 25.21 -2.68 -32.41
CA ILE A 41 24.62 -1.34 -32.14
C ILE A 41 24.22 -0.62 -33.44
N TYR A 42 22.91 -0.58 -33.74
CA TYR A 42 22.08 0.62 -33.91
C TYR A 42 20.76 0.27 -34.60
N VAL A 43 19.63 0.33 -33.90
CA VAL A 43 18.41 1.03 -34.35
C VAL A 43 17.72 1.57 -33.10
N GLY A 44 17.71 2.90 -32.98
CA GLY A 44 17.12 3.61 -31.86
C GLY A 44 15.60 3.69 -31.95
N ALA A 45 14.96 3.59 -30.79
CA ALA A 45 13.59 4.01 -30.56
C ALA A 45 13.53 4.78 -29.23
N SER A 46 13.22 6.06 -29.35
CA SER A 46 12.38 6.90 -28.48
C SER A 46 12.70 7.03 -26.99
N ALA A 47 12.99 8.27 -26.63
CA ALA A 47 13.13 8.82 -25.28
C ALA A 47 11.86 8.71 -24.42
N CYS A 48 12.07 8.54 -23.11
CA CYS A 48 11.44 9.30 -22.01
C CYS A 48 12.07 8.86 -20.67
N GLY A 49 12.66 9.79 -19.93
CA GLY A 49 13.15 9.56 -18.56
C GLY A 49 13.73 10.85 -17.97
N GLY A 50 12.94 11.57 -17.17
CA GLY A 50 13.31 12.83 -16.52
C GLY A 50 14.22 12.64 -15.30
N ASP A 51 15.16 13.57 -15.18
CA ASP A 51 16.28 13.69 -14.24
C ASP A 51 15.88 14.02 -12.77
N GLY A 52 16.57 13.42 -11.79
CA GLY A 52 16.40 13.61 -10.33
C GLY A 52 16.97 14.91 -9.72
N ARG A 53 17.03 16.02 -10.47
CA ARG A 53 17.75 17.26 -10.08
C ARG A 53 17.07 18.14 -9.01
N GLY A 54 15.80 17.91 -8.68
CA GLY A 54 15.04 18.78 -7.76
C GLY A 54 15.30 18.53 -6.26
N ALA A 55 15.58 17.29 -5.89
CA ALA A 55 15.75 16.88 -4.48
C ALA A 55 17.16 17.16 -3.91
N GLU A 56 18.11 17.55 -4.76
CA GLU A 56 19.48 17.91 -4.37
C GLU A 56 19.61 19.39 -3.98
N ALA A 57 18.87 20.28 -4.64
CA ALA A 57 18.90 21.73 -4.41
C ALA A 57 18.41 22.17 -3.02
N GLU A 58 17.53 21.37 -2.39
CA GLU A 58 17.03 21.62 -1.04
C GLU A 58 18.12 21.56 0.04
N PHE A 59 19.19 20.80 -0.22
CA PHE A 59 20.30 20.54 0.69
C PHE A 59 21.59 21.25 0.27
N GLU A 60 21.45 22.30 -0.55
CA GLU A 60 22.51 23.25 -0.88
C GLU A 60 22.42 24.47 0.05
N ALA A 61 23.54 24.76 0.69
CA ALA A 61 23.66 25.85 1.66
C ALA A 61 23.94 27.18 0.98
N ARG A 62 23.21 28.22 1.38
CA ARG A 62 23.47 29.58 0.91
C ARG A 62 24.79 30.11 1.49
N PRO A 63 25.38 31.14 0.86
CA PRO A 63 26.56 31.80 1.39
C PRO A 63 26.30 32.35 2.81
N GLY A 64 27.18 32.02 3.76
CA GLY A 64 27.05 32.41 5.17
C GLY A 64 26.45 31.34 6.09
N ALA A 65 26.06 30.17 5.57
CA ALA A 65 25.59 29.07 6.41
C ALA A 65 26.63 28.61 7.44
N GLN A 66 26.19 28.48 8.69
CA GLN A 66 26.99 27.98 9.80
C GLN A 66 26.89 26.45 9.89
N ARG A 67 27.95 25.82 10.39
CA ARG A 67 28.05 24.36 10.49
C ARG A 67 28.53 23.99 11.87
N PHE A 68 27.78 23.10 12.50
CA PHE A 68 28.04 22.65 13.86
C PHE A 68 28.17 21.13 13.87
N ALA A 69 29.04 20.61 14.74
CA ALA A 69 29.11 19.18 14.97
C ALA A 69 27.92 18.74 15.82
N LEU A 70 27.29 17.63 15.46
CA LEU A 70 26.17 17.05 16.19
C LEU A 70 26.41 15.56 16.42
N ALA A 71 26.19 15.11 17.65
CA ALA A 71 26.16 13.70 18.04
C ALA A 71 24.87 13.42 18.81
N GLY A 72 24.34 12.21 18.70
CA GLY A 72 23.08 11.89 19.37
C GLY A 72 22.59 10.47 19.14
N ARG A 73 21.48 10.13 19.81
CA ARG A 73 20.76 8.87 19.62
C ARG A 73 19.54 9.11 18.74
N VAL A 74 19.37 8.27 17.73
CA VAL A 74 18.20 8.26 16.86
C VAL A 74 17.01 7.74 17.66
N VAL A 75 15.99 8.58 17.77
CA VAL A 75 14.72 8.25 18.42
C VAL A 75 13.71 7.75 17.39
N SER A 76 13.64 8.40 16.22
CA SER A 76 12.83 7.97 15.08
C SER A 76 13.47 8.35 13.75
N VAL A 77 13.13 7.62 12.69
CA VAL A 77 13.55 7.91 11.33
C VAL A 77 12.34 7.93 10.41
N GLU A 78 12.17 9.04 9.71
CA GLU A 78 11.10 9.29 8.76
C GLU A 78 11.74 9.42 7.38
N ALA A 79 12.14 8.28 6.82
CA ALA A 79 12.92 8.23 5.59
C ALA A 79 12.22 8.83 4.36
N SER A 80 10.88 8.79 4.34
CA SER A 80 10.06 9.42 3.30
C SER A 80 10.05 10.95 3.40
N GLU A 81 10.13 11.49 4.61
CA GLU A 81 10.18 12.95 4.85
C GLU A 81 11.60 13.49 4.91
N ARG A 82 12.57 12.58 4.74
CA ARG A 82 13.98 12.84 4.96
C ARG A 82 14.24 13.47 6.32
N LYS A 83 13.60 12.96 7.37
CA LYS A 83 13.77 13.45 8.74
C LYS A 83 14.23 12.36 9.68
N ALA A 84 14.94 12.76 10.72
CA ALA A 84 15.21 11.91 11.87
C ALA A 84 15.03 12.73 13.15
N THR A 85 14.34 12.14 14.12
CA THR A 85 14.31 12.69 15.48
C THR A 85 15.51 12.17 16.23
N VAL A 86 16.32 13.09 16.74
CA VAL A 86 17.57 12.78 17.41
C VAL A 86 17.55 13.43 18.78
N GLU A 87 17.71 12.59 19.79
CA GLU A 87 18.13 13.04 21.12
C GLU A 87 19.61 13.41 20.98
N HIS A 88 19.90 14.68 20.76
CA HIS A 88 21.26 15.14 20.50
C HIS A 88 21.93 15.66 21.77
N ASP A 89 23.24 15.45 21.84
CA ASP A 89 24.09 15.98 22.88
C ASP A 89 24.25 17.52 22.70
N GLU A 90 24.90 18.21 23.63
CA GLU A 90 25.15 19.66 23.52
C GLU A 90 25.82 20.02 22.19
N VAL A 91 25.29 21.05 21.52
CA VAL A 91 25.86 21.61 20.30
C VAL A 91 26.55 22.92 20.65
N GLU A 92 27.87 22.85 20.81
CA GLU A 92 28.69 23.96 21.31
C GLU A 92 28.45 25.26 20.54
N GLY A 93 28.16 26.34 21.28
CA GLY A 93 27.92 27.67 20.71
C GLY A 93 26.57 27.84 20.01
N LEU A 94 25.70 26.83 20.02
CA LEU A 94 24.35 26.91 19.45
C LEU A 94 23.25 26.60 20.47
N MET A 95 23.30 25.43 21.12
CA MET A 95 22.21 24.95 21.97
C MET A 95 22.62 23.80 22.90
N GLU A 96 21.95 23.70 24.05
CA GLU A 96 22.11 22.59 24.99
C GLU A 96 21.48 21.28 24.46
N ALA A 97 21.77 20.16 25.13
CA ALA A 97 21.26 18.83 24.74
C ALA A 97 19.72 18.78 24.82
N MET A 98 19.08 18.30 23.75
CA MET A 98 17.63 18.15 23.69
C MET A 98 17.22 17.14 22.61
N THR A 99 15.94 16.75 22.60
CA THR A 99 15.38 15.89 21.55
C THR A 99 14.63 16.75 20.54
N MET A 100 15.08 16.71 19.29
CA MET A 100 14.44 17.45 18.22
C MET A 100 14.58 16.74 16.88
N GLN A 101 13.74 17.18 15.95
CA GLN A 101 13.69 16.63 14.61
C GLN A 101 14.59 17.42 13.67
N PHE A 102 15.31 16.71 12.82
CA PHE A 102 16.14 17.31 11.79
C PHE A 102 15.82 16.72 10.42
N LEU A 103 15.91 17.54 9.37
CA LEU A 103 16.04 17.05 8.00
C LEU A 103 17.38 16.33 7.83
N VAL A 104 17.46 15.36 6.92
CA VAL A 104 18.65 14.53 6.66
C VAL A 104 18.90 14.47 5.16
N LYS A 105 20.07 14.95 4.76
CA LYS A 105 20.48 15.03 3.36
C LYS A 105 20.68 13.64 2.76
N GLU A 106 21.24 12.69 3.46
CA GLU A 106 21.58 11.39 2.88
C GLU A 106 20.40 10.41 2.95
N GLN A 107 19.77 10.12 1.80
CA GLN A 107 18.68 9.13 1.71
C GLN A 107 19.12 7.73 2.19
N TRP A 108 20.38 7.34 1.94
CA TRP A 108 20.92 6.06 2.42
C TRP A 108 21.01 6.01 3.96
N ALA A 109 21.31 7.14 4.61
CA ALA A 109 21.42 7.19 6.06
C ALA A 109 20.04 7.01 6.70
N LEU A 110 19.01 7.62 6.13
CA LEU A 110 17.62 7.41 6.57
C LEU A 110 17.12 5.97 6.39
N GLN A 111 17.66 5.24 5.40
CA GLN A 111 17.35 3.83 5.20
C GLN A 111 18.16 2.92 6.13
N ALA A 112 19.35 3.36 6.56
CA ALA A 112 20.28 2.58 7.39
C ALA A 112 20.10 2.80 8.90
N MET A 113 19.60 3.96 9.31
CA MET A 113 19.34 4.32 10.70
C MET A 113 18.08 3.63 11.23
N ALA A 114 18.17 3.04 12.41
CA ALA A 114 17.04 2.55 13.17
C ALA A 114 16.93 3.30 14.52
N PRO A 115 15.72 3.38 15.11
CA PRO A 115 15.55 3.82 16.49
C PRO A 115 16.50 3.08 17.43
N GLY A 116 17.20 3.84 18.27
CA GLY A 116 18.22 3.34 19.20
C GLY A 116 19.65 3.41 18.68
N ASP A 117 19.87 3.58 17.38
CA ASP A 117 21.22 3.78 16.84
C ASP A 117 21.83 5.10 17.35
N ARG A 118 23.14 5.13 17.55
CA ARG A 118 23.87 6.39 17.72
C ARG A 118 24.39 6.90 16.40
N ILE A 119 24.40 8.21 16.24
CA ILE A 119 24.86 8.89 15.03
C ILE A 119 25.78 10.05 15.37
N THR A 120 26.69 10.35 14.43
CA THR A 120 27.35 11.66 14.34
C THR A 120 27.02 12.28 12.99
N ALA A 121 26.89 13.61 12.95
CA ALA A 121 26.51 14.36 11.76
C ALA A 121 27.03 15.81 11.81
N THR A 122 26.96 16.50 10.68
CA THR A 122 27.10 17.97 10.60
C THR A 122 25.72 18.60 10.51
N LEU A 123 25.35 19.41 11.51
CA LEU A 123 24.17 20.26 11.45
C LEU A 123 24.53 21.53 10.68
N VAL A 124 23.91 21.72 9.52
CA VAL A 124 24.03 22.95 8.74
C VAL A 124 22.86 23.85 9.08
N VAL A 125 23.13 25.10 9.47
CA VAL A 125 22.11 26.12 9.72
C VAL A 125 22.36 27.26 8.75
N ASP A 126 21.40 27.48 7.87
CA ASP A 126 21.49 28.46 6.79
C ASP A 126 20.38 29.52 6.95
N GLY A 127 20.41 30.18 8.10
CA GLY A 127 19.42 31.16 8.53
C GLY A 127 18.06 30.53 8.80
N ALA A 128 17.25 30.35 7.76
CA ALA A 128 15.87 29.88 7.86
C ALA A 128 15.70 28.36 7.76
N ARG A 129 16.80 27.62 7.51
CA ARG A 129 16.76 26.17 7.26
C ARG A 129 17.86 25.47 8.04
N SER A 130 17.59 24.23 8.46
CA SER A 130 18.60 23.37 9.07
C SER A 130 18.42 21.91 8.68
N TRP A 131 19.54 21.22 8.42
CA TRP A 131 19.55 19.78 8.12
C TRP A 131 20.84 19.13 8.58
N LEU A 132 20.81 17.82 8.73
CA LEU A 132 21.95 16.95 8.96
C LEU A 132 22.52 16.50 7.63
N GLN A 133 23.84 16.54 7.53
CA GLN A 133 24.60 15.93 6.44
C GLN A 133 25.86 15.26 6.96
N ASN A 134 26.53 14.46 6.13
CA ASN A 134 27.67 13.62 6.49
C ASN A 134 27.34 12.67 7.66
N VAL A 135 26.14 12.08 7.64
CA VAL A 135 25.66 11.20 8.72
C VAL A 135 26.45 9.90 8.79
N VAL A 136 26.97 9.58 9.97
CA VAL A 136 27.65 8.31 10.28
C VAL A 136 26.89 7.59 11.40
N VAL A 137 26.37 6.40 11.10
CA VAL A 137 25.66 5.56 12.08
C VAL A 137 26.67 4.73 12.86
N THR A 138 26.88 5.08 14.13
CA THR A 138 27.73 4.35 15.08
C THR A 138 26.87 3.43 15.94
N ARG A 139 26.57 2.24 15.42
CA ARG A 139 25.80 1.21 16.13
C ARG A 139 26.52 0.78 17.41
N THR A 140 25.89 0.98 18.57
CA THR A 140 26.25 0.27 19.81
C THR A 140 25.19 -0.82 20.02
N GLY A 141 25.56 -2.09 19.78
CA GLY A 141 24.66 -3.25 19.70
C GLY A 141 23.89 -3.59 20.98
N GLY A 142 22.93 -4.51 21.01
CA GLY A 142 22.34 -5.46 20.03
C GLY A 142 20.91 -5.80 20.52
N ALA A 143 20.20 -6.87 20.15
CA ALA A 143 20.28 -8.04 19.27
C ALA A 143 18.79 -8.51 19.16
N GLY A 144 18.25 -9.07 18.08
CA GLY A 144 18.62 -10.31 17.41
C GLY A 144 17.33 -11.14 17.21
N ASP A 145 17.12 -11.61 15.98
CA ASP A 145 16.34 -12.75 15.48
C ASP A 145 15.21 -13.37 16.33
N ALA A 146 14.02 -13.60 15.74
CA ALA A 146 13.54 -14.97 15.46
C ALA A 146 12.12 -15.01 14.85
N GLU A 147 11.96 -16.03 14.02
CA GLU A 147 10.76 -16.55 13.37
C GLU A 147 9.56 -16.81 14.31
N SER A 148 8.36 -16.82 13.71
CA SER A 148 7.08 -17.33 14.23
C SER A 148 6.61 -16.76 15.58
N GLY A 149 5.70 -15.79 15.53
CA GLY A 149 5.01 -15.27 16.71
C GLY A 149 3.95 -14.24 16.29
N GLU A 150 2.86 -14.18 17.03
CA GLU A 150 1.61 -13.47 16.74
C GLU A 150 1.74 -12.00 16.26
N PRO A 151 0.73 -11.46 15.52
CA PRO A 151 0.78 -10.10 15.01
C PRO A 151 0.93 -9.06 16.13
N VAL A 152 2.09 -8.43 16.23
CA VAL A 152 2.31 -7.29 17.14
C VAL A 152 1.73 -6.02 16.51
N SER A 153 0.85 -5.33 17.22
CA SER A 153 0.19 -4.13 16.72
C SER A 153 1.13 -2.93 16.59
N PRO A 154 0.88 -2.05 15.59
CA PRO A 154 1.43 -0.70 15.52
C PRO A 154 1.39 0.08 16.85
N PRO A 155 2.42 0.87 17.22
CA PRO A 155 2.29 1.95 18.22
C PRO A 155 0.98 2.74 18.06
N GLY A 156 0.20 2.81 19.14
CA GLY A 156 -1.09 3.51 19.21
C GLY A 156 -2.30 2.76 18.63
N ALA A 157 -2.11 1.63 17.93
CA ALA A 157 -3.20 0.78 17.47
C ALA A 157 -3.50 -0.33 18.49
N PRO A 158 -4.72 -0.88 18.49
CA PRO A 158 -5.13 -1.85 19.49
C PRO A 158 -4.47 -3.21 19.19
N ALA A 159 -4.13 -3.96 20.24
CA ALA A 159 -3.61 -5.31 20.10
C ALA A 159 -4.66 -6.24 19.42
N PRO A 160 -4.25 -7.31 18.74
CA PRO A 160 -5.21 -8.31 18.26
C PRO A 160 -6.07 -8.86 19.41
N GLY A 161 -7.34 -9.14 19.14
CA GLY A 161 -8.32 -9.59 20.13
C GLY A 161 -8.99 -8.47 20.93
N THR A 162 -8.53 -7.23 20.79
CA THR A 162 -9.16 -6.05 21.41
C THR A 162 -10.55 -5.81 20.81
N ARG A 163 -11.57 -5.59 21.65
CA ARG A 163 -12.92 -5.22 21.19
C ARG A 163 -12.96 -3.79 20.67
N LEU A 164 -13.85 -3.54 19.70
CA LEU A 164 -14.13 -2.18 19.24
C LEU A 164 -14.67 -1.32 20.40
N PRO A 165 -14.37 -0.02 20.41
CA PRO A 165 -15.03 0.92 21.30
C PRO A 165 -16.51 1.09 20.89
N GLU A 166 -17.30 1.74 21.73
CA GLU A 166 -18.65 2.15 21.37
C GLU A 166 -18.62 3.02 20.09
N LEU A 167 -19.50 2.70 19.14
CA LEU A 167 -19.51 3.30 17.81
C LEU A 167 -20.72 4.21 17.66
N LEU A 168 -20.45 5.47 17.36
CA LEU A 168 -21.46 6.50 17.11
C LEU A 168 -21.25 7.11 15.72
N LEU A 169 -21.30 6.25 14.71
CA LEU A 169 -21.18 6.62 13.29
C LEU A 169 -22.49 6.37 12.56
N VAL A 170 -22.61 6.95 11.38
CA VAL A 170 -23.71 6.74 10.45
C VAL A 170 -23.16 6.34 9.10
N ASP A 171 -23.92 5.54 8.35
CA ASP A 171 -23.56 5.20 6.98
C ASP A 171 -24.16 6.17 5.96
N GLN A 172 -23.83 5.95 4.68
CA GLN A 172 -24.31 6.75 3.56
C GLN A 172 -25.84 6.78 3.42
N ASP A 173 -26.54 5.85 4.08
CA ASP A 173 -27.99 5.76 4.14
C ASP A 173 -28.61 6.37 5.40
N GLN A 174 -27.81 7.10 6.18
CA GLN A 174 -28.19 7.68 7.47
C GLN A 174 -28.60 6.61 8.50
N ARG A 175 -28.20 5.34 8.30
CA ARG A 175 -28.41 4.30 9.30
C ARG A 175 -27.29 4.37 10.32
N SER A 176 -27.63 4.44 11.60
CA SER A 176 -26.67 4.33 12.69
C SER A 176 -25.90 3.01 12.59
N VAL A 177 -24.61 3.06 12.93
CA VAL A 177 -23.72 1.91 12.94
C VAL A 177 -23.20 1.72 14.36
N GLY A 178 -23.52 0.57 14.96
CA GLY A 178 -23.12 0.19 16.31
C GLY A 178 -22.29 -1.10 16.34
N GLU A 179 -21.91 -1.55 17.53
CA GLU A 179 -21.09 -2.76 17.72
C GLU A 179 -21.71 -4.02 17.08
N SER A 180 -23.04 -4.16 17.14
CA SER A 180 -23.77 -5.29 16.56
C SER A 180 -23.65 -5.37 15.03
N ASP A 181 -23.29 -4.29 14.36
CA ASP A 181 -23.06 -4.32 12.91
C ASP A 181 -21.76 -5.04 12.54
N PHE A 182 -20.85 -5.27 13.50
CA PHE A 182 -19.55 -5.92 13.29
C PHE A 182 -19.55 -7.41 13.64
N THR A 183 -20.67 -7.96 14.09
CA THR A 183 -20.79 -9.38 14.43
C THR A 183 -21.26 -10.23 13.24
N ASP A 184 -20.93 -11.52 13.28
CA ASP A 184 -21.30 -12.54 12.29
C ASP A 184 -20.75 -12.29 10.86
N ARG A 185 -19.75 -11.40 10.73
CA ARG A 185 -19.07 -11.09 9.47
C ARG A 185 -17.67 -10.56 9.74
N VAL A 186 -16.77 -10.73 8.78
CA VAL A 186 -15.48 -10.03 8.81
C VAL A 186 -15.70 -8.59 8.37
N SER A 187 -15.11 -7.63 9.08
CA SER A 187 -15.22 -6.20 8.74
C SER A 187 -13.87 -5.63 8.39
N VAL A 188 -13.77 -4.97 7.23
CA VAL A 188 -12.55 -4.29 6.78
C VAL A 188 -12.77 -2.79 6.87
N VAL A 189 -12.11 -2.13 7.82
CA VAL A 189 -12.19 -0.68 8.04
C VAL A 189 -11.00 0.00 7.39
N THR A 190 -11.23 1.02 6.57
CA THR A 190 -10.16 1.82 5.95
C THR A 190 -10.51 3.29 6.03
N PHE A 191 -9.55 4.13 6.43
CA PHE A 191 -9.78 5.57 6.57
C PHE A 191 -9.47 6.30 5.26
N ILE A 192 -10.41 7.14 4.82
CA ILE A 192 -10.35 7.90 3.57
C ILE A 192 -10.94 9.31 3.77
N TYR A 193 -10.89 10.14 2.74
CA TYR A 193 -11.80 11.27 2.57
C TYR A 193 -12.05 11.45 1.07
N THR A 194 -13.24 11.88 0.66
CA THR A 194 -13.66 11.80 -0.75
C THR A 194 -12.87 12.72 -1.68
N ARG A 195 -12.33 13.82 -1.14
CA ARG A 195 -11.57 14.84 -1.87
C ARG A 195 -10.07 14.58 -1.98
N CYS A 196 -9.57 13.42 -1.53
CA CYS A 196 -8.14 13.13 -1.53
C CYS A 196 -7.52 13.22 -2.94
N PRO A 197 -6.57 14.15 -3.18
CA PRO A 197 -6.05 14.40 -4.52
C PRO A 197 -4.94 13.42 -4.93
N LEU A 198 -4.34 12.71 -3.96
CA LEU A 198 -3.15 11.89 -4.19
C LEU A 198 -3.52 10.47 -4.65
N PRO A 199 -3.14 10.04 -5.87
CA PRO A 199 -3.59 8.77 -6.48
C PRO A 199 -3.07 7.51 -5.76
N ASP A 200 -1.99 7.65 -5.00
CA ASP A 200 -1.32 6.58 -4.25
C ASP A 200 -1.84 6.43 -2.81
N TYR A 201 -2.84 7.23 -2.42
CA TYR A 201 -3.44 7.21 -1.08
C TYR A 201 -4.87 6.64 -1.14
N CYS A 202 -5.89 7.44 -0.82
CA CYS A 202 -7.29 6.98 -0.79
C CYS A 202 -7.72 6.28 -2.09
N PRO A 203 -7.40 6.79 -3.30
CA PRO A 203 -7.73 6.11 -4.55
C PRO A 203 -7.07 4.73 -4.68
N LEU A 204 -5.81 4.57 -4.26
CA LEU A 204 -5.13 3.27 -4.28
C LEU A 204 -5.75 2.29 -3.28
N MET A 205 -6.11 2.76 -2.07
CA MET A 205 -6.80 1.94 -1.09
C MET A 205 -8.13 1.43 -1.63
N MET A 206 -8.96 2.31 -2.21
CA MET A 206 -10.23 1.92 -2.82
C MET A 206 -10.05 0.93 -3.98
N ARG A 207 -9.01 1.06 -4.82
CA ARG A 207 -8.70 0.06 -5.87
C ARG A 207 -8.40 -1.32 -5.27
N ARG A 208 -7.64 -1.38 -4.17
CA ARG A 208 -7.30 -2.65 -3.52
C ARG A 208 -8.48 -3.29 -2.78
N LEU A 209 -9.32 -2.48 -2.14
CA LEU A 209 -10.56 -2.98 -1.54
C LEU A 209 -11.49 -3.54 -2.61
N ASN A 210 -11.66 -2.84 -3.75
CA ASN A 210 -12.43 -3.36 -4.88
C ASN A 210 -11.86 -4.69 -5.38
N GLN A 211 -10.54 -4.78 -5.60
CA GLN A 211 -9.89 -6.02 -6.04
C GLN A 211 -10.16 -7.18 -5.07
N THR A 212 -10.01 -6.92 -3.75
CA THR A 212 -10.29 -7.89 -2.69
C THR A 212 -11.76 -8.34 -2.73
N ALA A 213 -12.69 -7.39 -2.90
CA ALA A 213 -14.12 -7.68 -3.02
C ALA A 213 -14.44 -8.60 -4.22
N ARG A 214 -13.84 -8.37 -5.40
CA ARG A 214 -14.04 -9.24 -6.57
C ARG A 214 -13.54 -10.66 -6.30
N GLU A 215 -12.37 -10.77 -5.68
CA GLU A 215 -11.76 -12.07 -5.37
C GLU A 215 -12.57 -12.86 -4.35
N LEU A 216 -13.16 -12.20 -3.33
CA LEU A 216 -14.11 -12.83 -2.40
C LEU A 216 -15.38 -13.32 -3.12
N GLN A 217 -15.96 -12.49 -4.00
CA GLN A 217 -17.16 -12.85 -4.76
C GLN A 217 -16.92 -14.00 -5.75
N ALA A 218 -15.68 -14.15 -6.24
CA ALA A 218 -15.30 -15.25 -7.13
C ALA A 218 -15.25 -16.62 -6.43
N ARG A 219 -15.33 -16.68 -5.09
CA ARG A 219 -15.31 -17.91 -4.27
C ARG A 219 -16.47 -17.99 -3.27
N PRO A 220 -17.73 -17.92 -3.72
CA PRO A 220 -18.89 -17.67 -2.86
C PRO A 220 -19.23 -18.77 -1.85
N ASP A 221 -18.69 -19.98 -2.02
CA ASP A 221 -18.90 -21.13 -1.12
C ASP A 221 -17.81 -21.23 -0.03
N GLU A 222 -16.68 -20.54 -0.22
CA GLU A 222 -15.53 -20.54 0.68
C GLU A 222 -15.36 -19.22 1.43
N ALA A 223 -15.69 -18.09 0.78
CA ALA A 223 -15.48 -16.77 1.35
C ALA A 223 -16.37 -16.51 2.59
N PRO A 224 -15.83 -15.85 3.63
CA PRO A 224 -16.65 -15.34 4.71
C PRO A 224 -17.57 -14.21 4.24
N HIS A 225 -18.70 -14.05 4.93
CA HIS A 225 -19.46 -12.81 4.85
C HIS A 225 -18.54 -11.66 5.26
N THR A 226 -18.40 -10.67 4.38
CA THR A 226 -17.42 -9.59 4.54
C THR A 226 -18.08 -8.26 4.27
N GLN A 227 -17.82 -7.27 5.13
CA GLN A 227 -18.20 -5.89 4.89
C GLN A 227 -16.98 -5.00 4.75
N PHE A 228 -17.00 -4.10 3.77
CA PHE A 228 -16.01 -3.05 3.60
C PHE A 228 -16.59 -1.74 4.12
N LEU A 229 -15.82 -1.10 4.99
CA LEU A 229 -16.19 0.09 5.75
C LEU A 229 -15.17 1.21 5.52
N PRO A 230 -15.22 1.91 4.37
CA PRO A 230 -14.48 3.17 4.23
C PRO A 230 -15.05 4.20 5.21
N VAL A 231 -14.21 4.76 6.07
CA VAL A 231 -14.59 5.78 7.07
C VAL A 231 -14.00 7.10 6.65
N SER A 232 -14.84 8.12 6.49
CA SER A 232 -14.35 9.46 6.22
C SER A 232 -13.67 10.06 7.45
N VAL A 233 -12.49 10.69 7.25
CA VAL A 233 -11.84 11.57 8.24
C VAL A 233 -12.14 13.06 8.01
N ASP A 234 -12.98 13.39 7.02
CA ASP A 234 -13.47 14.73 6.67
C ASP A 234 -14.98 14.87 6.87
N PRO A 235 -15.53 14.64 8.08
CA PRO A 235 -16.98 14.55 8.30
C PRO A 235 -17.73 15.86 8.00
N GLU A 236 -17.05 17.01 8.02
CA GLU A 236 -17.65 18.31 7.69
C GLU A 236 -18.05 18.41 6.22
N TYR A 237 -17.27 17.79 5.32
CA TYR A 237 -17.56 17.74 3.89
C TYR A 237 -18.26 16.43 3.49
N ASP A 238 -17.76 15.30 3.99
CA ASP A 238 -18.22 13.95 3.65
C ASP A 238 -19.50 13.58 4.40
N THR A 239 -20.56 14.31 4.10
CA THR A 239 -21.92 14.00 4.57
C THR A 239 -22.40 12.65 4.00
N PRO A 240 -23.42 12.00 4.59
CA PRO A 240 -23.98 10.75 4.05
C PRO A 240 -24.37 10.83 2.56
N ALA A 241 -24.84 11.98 2.10
CA ALA A 241 -25.19 12.20 0.70
C ALA A 241 -23.96 12.21 -0.22
N VAL A 242 -22.89 12.89 0.19
CA VAL A 242 -21.60 12.93 -0.54
C VAL A 242 -20.99 11.53 -0.59
N LEU A 243 -20.99 10.81 0.53
CA LEU A 243 -20.49 9.43 0.59
C LEU A 243 -21.30 8.48 -0.28
N ARG A 244 -22.62 8.65 -0.38
CA ARG A 244 -23.45 7.86 -1.30
C ARG A 244 -23.06 8.11 -2.76
N GLN A 245 -22.83 9.37 -3.13
CA GLN A 245 -22.38 9.70 -4.49
C GLN A 245 -21.01 9.08 -4.75
N TYR A 246 -20.04 9.32 -3.87
CA TYR A 246 -18.69 8.80 -3.99
C TYR A 246 -18.68 7.27 -4.11
N ALA A 247 -19.45 6.57 -3.28
CA ALA A 247 -19.61 5.12 -3.36
C ALA A 247 -20.11 4.65 -4.73
N GLY A 248 -21.02 5.41 -5.36
CA GLY A 248 -21.52 5.13 -6.71
C GLY A 248 -20.46 5.28 -7.81
N GLU A 249 -19.41 6.06 -7.56
CA GLU A 249 -18.32 6.29 -8.50
C GLU A 249 -17.19 5.27 -8.34
N VAL A 250 -16.87 4.89 -7.09
CA VAL A 250 -15.67 4.09 -6.79
C VAL A 250 -15.92 2.62 -6.51
N VAL A 251 -17.15 2.20 -6.21
CA VAL A 251 -17.47 0.78 -6.01
C VAL A 251 -17.88 0.19 -7.34
N ALA A 252 -17.02 -0.66 -7.89
CA ALA A 252 -17.21 -1.22 -9.22
C ALA A 252 -18.33 -2.27 -9.30
N GLU A 253 -18.77 -2.80 -8.16
CA GLU A 253 -19.78 -3.85 -8.07
C GLU A 253 -20.86 -3.42 -7.08
N ARG A 254 -21.92 -2.80 -7.62
CA ARG A 254 -23.13 -2.48 -6.87
C ARG A 254 -23.84 -3.78 -6.52
N SER A 255 -23.61 -4.32 -5.32
CA SER A 255 -24.50 -5.32 -4.73
C SER A 255 -25.78 -4.61 -4.28
N GLU A 256 -26.62 -4.21 -5.23
CA GLU A 256 -27.92 -3.59 -4.94
C GLU A 256 -29.03 -4.61 -4.65
N GLN A 257 -28.70 -5.90 -4.75
CA GLN A 257 -29.62 -6.98 -4.46
C GLN A 257 -29.03 -7.86 -3.38
N PRO A 258 -29.62 -7.91 -2.16
CA PRO A 258 -29.26 -8.93 -1.20
C PRO A 258 -29.45 -10.29 -1.88
N PRO A 259 -28.45 -11.20 -1.80
CA PRO A 259 -28.61 -12.51 -2.39
C PRO A 259 -29.83 -13.17 -1.73
N LYS A 260 -30.78 -13.63 -2.56
CA LYS A 260 -32.02 -14.27 -2.10
C LYS A 260 -31.76 -15.61 -1.37
N THR A 261 -30.51 -16.07 -1.34
CA THR A 261 -30.05 -17.28 -0.65
C THR A 261 -28.64 -17.06 -0.10
N GLY A 262 -28.36 -17.62 1.08
CA GLY A 262 -27.15 -17.37 1.90
C GLY A 262 -25.82 -17.87 1.31
N ARG A 263 -25.33 -17.18 0.27
CA ARG A 263 -23.94 -17.26 -0.22
C ARG A 263 -23.12 -16.08 0.28
N ALA A 264 -21.79 -16.22 0.30
CA ALA A 264 -20.86 -15.19 0.76
C ALA A 264 -21.29 -13.80 0.27
N THR A 265 -21.57 -12.92 1.22
CA THR A 265 -22.13 -11.60 0.94
C THR A 265 -21.04 -10.58 1.17
N VAL A 266 -20.60 -9.92 0.11
CA VAL A 266 -19.78 -8.71 0.19
C VAL A 266 -20.71 -7.51 0.26
N THR A 267 -20.54 -6.67 1.28
CA THR A 267 -21.32 -5.45 1.48
C THR A 267 -20.43 -4.23 1.64
N TRP A 268 -20.93 -3.06 1.29
CA TRP A 268 -20.21 -1.79 1.39
C TRP A 268 -21.04 -0.79 2.20
N ARG A 269 -20.41 -0.17 3.21
CA ARG A 269 -21.00 0.95 3.95
C ARG A 269 -19.94 2.02 4.14
N PHE A 270 -20.20 3.22 3.65
CA PHE A 270 -19.31 4.35 3.79
C PHE A 270 -19.75 5.13 5.01
N LEU A 271 -18.84 5.31 5.96
CA LEU A 271 -19.16 5.82 7.29
C LEU A 271 -18.68 7.26 7.47
N THR A 272 -19.49 8.04 8.17
CA THR A 272 -19.19 9.39 8.66
C THR A 272 -19.88 9.58 10.01
N GLY A 273 -19.84 10.77 10.59
CA GLY A 273 -20.52 11.08 11.84
C GLY A 273 -20.11 12.45 12.38
N GLU A 274 -20.41 12.69 13.65
CA GLU A 274 -19.91 13.89 14.33
C GLU A 274 -18.36 13.89 14.35
N PRO A 275 -17.71 15.05 14.16
CA PRO A 275 -16.25 15.15 14.09
C PRO A 275 -15.51 14.47 15.26
N GLU A 276 -16.05 14.58 16.48
CA GLU A 276 -15.48 14.00 17.69
C GLU A 276 -15.54 12.48 17.67
N ASN A 277 -16.66 11.92 17.19
CA ASN A 277 -16.86 10.47 17.10
C ASN A 277 -15.95 9.85 16.02
N VAL A 278 -15.82 10.52 14.88
CA VAL A 278 -14.89 10.13 13.81
C VAL A 278 -13.44 10.17 14.32
N ARG A 279 -13.06 11.25 15.01
CA ARG A 279 -11.71 11.41 15.58
C ARG A 279 -11.41 10.35 16.63
N ALA A 280 -12.35 10.07 17.53
CA ALA A 280 -12.20 9.03 18.55
C ALA A 280 -12.05 7.64 17.91
N PHE A 281 -12.87 7.32 16.89
CA PHE A 281 -12.81 6.05 16.19
C PHE A 281 -11.50 5.87 15.41
N ALA A 282 -11.06 6.91 14.68
CA ALA A 282 -9.76 6.91 14.00
C ALA A 282 -8.60 6.76 15.00
N GLY A 283 -8.65 7.51 16.11
CA GLY A 283 -7.66 7.47 17.18
C GLY A 283 -7.51 6.09 17.81
N PHE A 284 -8.61 5.33 17.97
CA PHE A 284 -8.56 3.95 18.45
C PHE A 284 -7.66 3.06 17.58
N PHE A 285 -7.62 3.26 16.26
CA PHE A 285 -6.74 2.52 15.34
C PHE A 285 -5.34 3.16 15.20
N GLY A 286 -4.98 4.09 16.10
CA GLY A 286 -3.72 4.81 16.05
C GLY A 286 -3.61 5.72 14.83
N LEU A 287 -4.73 6.25 14.33
CA LEU A 287 -4.77 7.26 13.28
C LEU A 287 -4.98 8.64 13.88
N VAL A 288 -3.95 9.48 13.75
CA VAL A 288 -4.04 10.92 14.00
C VAL A 288 -4.05 11.63 12.65
N TYR A 289 -4.91 12.64 12.51
CA TYR A 289 -5.03 13.43 11.31
C TYR A 289 -5.24 14.91 11.63
N GLU A 290 -4.72 15.75 10.74
CA GLU A 290 -4.81 17.20 10.80
C GLU A 290 -5.24 17.76 9.45
N GLN A 291 -6.09 18.77 9.48
CA GLN A 291 -6.52 19.49 8.29
C GLN A 291 -5.53 20.63 8.01
N GLN A 292 -5.04 20.70 6.77
CA GLN A 292 -4.20 21.79 6.28
C GLN A 292 -4.82 22.35 4.99
N GLY A 293 -5.60 23.43 5.13
CA GLY A 293 -6.38 23.96 4.01
C GLY A 293 -7.44 22.96 3.55
N ASP A 294 -7.47 22.68 2.24
CA ASP A 294 -8.40 21.71 1.63
C ASP A 294 -7.91 20.25 1.71
N GLU A 295 -6.71 20.02 2.23
CA GLU A 295 -6.11 18.69 2.36
C GLU A 295 -6.14 18.21 3.81
N ILE A 296 -6.26 16.89 3.99
CA ILE A 296 -6.10 16.26 5.31
C ILE A 296 -4.83 15.42 5.29
N MET A 297 -3.89 15.80 6.15
CA MET A 297 -2.64 15.08 6.37
C MET A 297 -2.90 13.95 7.36
N HIS A 298 -2.81 12.71 6.88
CA HIS A 298 -3.00 11.53 7.73
C HIS A 298 -2.22 10.32 7.23
N ALA A 299 -1.87 9.44 8.16
CA ALA A 299 -1.29 8.14 7.80
C ALA A 299 -2.36 7.19 7.25
N LEU A 300 -1.97 6.23 6.40
CA LEU A 300 -2.89 5.20 5.91
C LEU A 300 -3.01 4.05 6.92
N ARG A 301 -4.26 3.64 7.16
CA ARG A 301 -4.63 2.55 8.08
C ARG A 301 -5.78 1.75 7.48
N THR A 302 -5.62 0.43 7.50
CA THR A 302 -6.67 -0.54 7.21
C THR A 302 -6.71 -1.57 8.33
N ALA A 303 -7.86 -1.81 8.94
CA ALA A 303 -8.03 -2.80 9.99
C ALA A 303 -8.94 -3.94 9.51
N VAL A 304 -8.65 -5.16 9.95
CA VAL A 304 -9.53 -6.31 9.80
C VAL A 304 -10.07 -6.66 11.18
N ILE A 305 -11.38 -6.81 11.27
CA ILE A 305 -12.13 -7.12 12.48
C ILE A 305 -12.82 -8.48 12.26
N ASP A 306 -12.69 -9.37 13.24
CA ASP A 306 -13.26 -10.70 13.21
C ASP A 306 -14.79 -10.70 13.43
N PRO A 307 -15.49 -11.82 13.18
CA PRO A 307 -16.93 -11.96 13.40
C PRO A 307 -17.40 -11.78 14.85
N GLN A 308 -16.51 -11.63 15.84
CA GLN A 308 -16.83 -11.31 17.23
C GLN A 308 -16.70 -9.81 17.53
N GLY A 309 -16.41 -8.98 16.53
CA GLY A 309 -16.18 -7.55 16.73
C GLY A 309 -14.84 -7.25 17.40
N ARG A 310 -13.83 -8.12 17.23
CA ARG A 310 -12.47 -7.90 17.75
C ARG A 310 -11.50 -7.60 16.63
N VAL A 311 -10.54 -6.71 16.90
CA VAL A 311 -9.48 -6.38 15.93
C VAL A 311 -8.61 -7.61 15.71
N ALA A 312 -8.49 -8.08 14.47
CA ALA A 312 -7.60 -9.16 14.08
C ALA A 312 -6.22 -8.64 13.68
N VAL A 313 -6.17 -7.54 12.90
CA VAL A 313 -4.93 -6.89 12.48
C VAL A 313 -5.16 -5.43 12.09
N VAL A 314 -4.14 -4.58 12.26
CA VAL A 314 -4.08 -3.23 11.70
C VAL A 314 -2.88 -3.10 10.78
N LEU A 315 -3.15 -2.87 9.49
CA LEU A 315 -2.18 -2.68 8.43
C LEU A 315 -1.77 -1.22 8.33
N ARG A 316 -0.46 -0.98 8.14
CA ARG A 316 0.13 0.35 7.99
C ARG A 316 0.41 0.67 6.53
N GLY A 317 0.25 1.93 6.17
CA GLY A 317 0.66 2.45 4.87
C GLY A 317 -0.16 1.87 3.72
N ASN A 318 0.41 1.96 2.53
CA ASN A 318 -0.16 1.52 1.26
C ASN A 318 0.73 0.47 0.59
N GLU A 319 1.42 -0.40 1.33
CA GLU A 319 2.22 -1.47 0.72
C GLU A 319 1.48 -2.82 0.63
N TRP A 320 0.44 -3.02 1.45
CA TRP A 320 -0.35 -4.27 1.47
C TRP A 320 -1.10 -4.51 0.17
N THR A 321 -1.15 -5.75 -0.30
CA THR A 321 -1.86 -6.14 -1.54
C THR A 321 -3.26 -6.71 -1.26
N ALA A 322 -4.09 -6.89 -2.29
CA ALA A 322 -5.37 -7.59 -2.16
C ALA A 322 -5.16 -9.03 -1.63
N THR A 323 -4.12 -9.72 -2.10
CA THR A 323 -3.71 -11.04 -1.60
C THR A 323 -3.40 -11.02 -0.10
N ASP A 324 -2.72 -9.98 0.39
CA ASP A 324 -2.45 -9.85 1.82
C ASP A 324 -3.72 -9.65 2.63
N LEU A 325 -4.61 -8.77 2.14
CA LEU A 325 -5.87 -8.48 2.81
C LEU A 325 -6.79 -9.72 2.85
N LEU A 326 -6.86 -10.51 1.77
CA LEU A 326 -7.59 -11.79 1.76
C LEU A 326 -7.08 -12.76 2.82
N ARG A 327 -5.75 -12.89 2.95
CA ARG A 327 -5.14 -13.76 3.96
C ARG A 327 -5.57 -13.35 5.38
N HIS A 328 -5.62 -12.06 5.66
CA HIS A 328 -6.07 -11.55 6.96
C HIS A 328 -7.58 -11.75 7.18
N ILE A 329 -8.41 -11.60 6.14
CA ILE A 329 -9.85 -11.88 6.19
C ILE A 329 -10.10 -13.36 6.51
N ASP A 330 -9.43 -14.27 5.80
CA ASP A 330 -9.57 -15.71 6.01
C ASP A 330 -9.09 -16.13 7.40
N ALA A 331 -7.97 -15.59 7.86
CA ALA A 331 -7.45 -15.83 9.21
C ALA A 331 -8.40 -15.32 10.31
N ALA A 332 -8.95 -14.11 10.17
CA ALA A 332 -9.90 -13.55 11.13
C ALA A 332 -11.17 -14.41 11.26
N ASN A 333 -11.69 -14.90 10.13
CA ASN A 333 -12.83 -15.82 10.14
C ASN A 333 -12.48 -17.21 10.71
N GLY A 334 -11.26 -17.69 10.51
CA GLY A 334 -10.78 -18.98 11.04
C GLY A 334 -10.62 -18.99 12.56
N SER A 335 -9.91 -18.00 13.11
CA SER A 335 -9.65 -17.88 14.56
C SER A 335 -10.95 -17.79 15.38
N SER A 336 -11.91 -17.04 14.85
CA SER A 336 -13.28 -16.91 15.35
C SER A 336 -14.00 -18.25 15.54
N ARG A 337 -13.96 -19.12 14.52
CA ARG A 337 -14.60 -20.45 14.56
C ARG A 337 -13.91 -21.41 15.51
N SER A 338 -12.59 -21.27 15.70
CA SER A 338 -11.85 -22.10 16.66
C SER A 338 -12.17 -21.72 18.10
N ALA A 339 -12.43 -20.45 18.40
CA ALA A 339 -12.76 -19.99 19.74
C ALA A 339 -14.20 -20.33 20.18
N ALA A 340 -15.08 -20.66 19.23
CA ALA A 340 -16.48 -21.00 19.47
C ALA A 340 -16.75 -22.51 19.67
N ARG A 341 -15.73 -23.36 19.54
CA ARG A 341 -15.81 -24.81 19.73
C ARG A 341 -15.21 -25.23 21.06
#